data_AF-E2SQW5-F1
#
_entry.id   AF-E2SQW5-F1
#
_cell.length_a   1.000
_cell.length_b   1.000
_cell.length_c   1.000
_cell.angle_alpha   90.00
_cell.angle_beta   90.00
_cell.angle_gamma   90.00
#
_symmetry.space_group_name_H-M   'P 1'
#
loop_
_entity.id
_entity.type
_entity.pdbx_description
1 polymer ?
#
loop_
_entity_poly.entity_id
_entity_poly.type
_entity_poly.pdbx_seq_one_letter_code
_entity_poly.pdbx_strand_id
1 'polypeptide(L)'
;MEESEHQRFDVAVLDQCFDTIDVNLLSAILMDFIHARNLTISDFKMFSILLHMLMYLSNSSYISNISQSILDCDEEVRALLETISNRMNTTFTREGIQQIEKLFQQGNAEHQDYAHIMMFLTEVLKEIYDIYSINFNENQDLKENLTLHLLNLKERCQSGMLIKNPLLSQLKQNFVLVYDIAAYIGIRFQEQTSYDLDENEISFIALHIMNGIKSIKTSIVRIALINPYGNSVTHMITQYMNAIPDIEMIGCFSMFDFKTIYAEKPDIILTMVSLNEQMGIPVYKLDNYLQQKEYEKIEQIVKSVRVKKSYENIMIHNYFTEDLFCIPASLHSKDEAITYLCNLLEKNGYVDAAFKKHIYEREAIAPTCFGARYAIPHTTKRLQRRMVLLLLYSRNQSYGMALR
;
A
#
# COMPACT_ATOMS: atom_id res chain seq x y z
N MET A 1 10.14 13.12 -4.98
CA MET A 1 9.31 11.90 -4.82
C MET A 1 10.13 10.69 -5.26
N GLU A 2 11.29 10.49 -4.63
CA GLU A 2 12.10 9.26 -4.72
C GLU A 2 11.68 8.23 -3.64
N GLU A 3 10.50 8.43 -3.03
CA GLU A 3 10.07 7.80 -1.77
C GLU A 3 9.96 6.27 -1.82
N SER A 4 9.98 5.64 -3.01
CA SER A 4 9.75 4.19 -3.15
C SER A 4 10.73 3.44 -4.05
N GLU A 5 11.77 4.09 -4.62
CA GLU A 5 12.67 3.42 -5.58
C GLU A 5 13.43 2.21 -4.99
N HIS A 6 13.49 2.10 -3.65
CA HIS A 6 14.23 1.05 -2.95
C HIS A 6 13.46 0.27 -1.87
N GLN A 7 12.19 0.59 -1.56
CA GLN A 7 11.45 -0.10 -0.50
C GLN A 7 10.36 -1.02 -1.06
N ARG A 8 10.75 -2.26 -1.36
CA ARG A 8 9.81 -3.35 -1.65
C ARG A 8 9.20 -3.84 -0.35
N PHE A 9 7.89 -3.69 -0.15
CA PHE A 9 7.21 -4.26 1.01
C PHE A 9 6.85 -5.74 0.75
N ASP A 10 7.81 -6.65 0.80
CA ASP A 10 7.60 -8.10 0.67
C ASP A 10 7.70 -8.78 2.05
N VAL A 11 7.72 -10.12 2.07
CA VAL A 11 7.91 -10.89 3.31
C VAL A 11 9.17 -10.44 4.06
N ALA A 12 10.21 -9.97 3.37
CA ALA A 12 11.44 -9.49 4.02
C ALA A 12 11.24 -8.18 4.78
N VAL A 13 10.31 -7.31 4.37
CA VAL A 13 9.98 -6.12 5.16
C VAL A 13 9.13 -6.47 6.36
N LEU A 14 8.17 -7.40 6.22
CA LEU A 14 7.45 -7.92 7.39
C LEU A 14 8.43 -8.55 8.40
N ASP A 15 9.40 -9.34 7.93
CA ASP A 15 10.42 -10.00 8.76
C ASP A 15 11.28 -9.02 9.56
N GLN A 16 11.68 -7.90 8.94
CA GLN A 16 12.41 -6.82 9.63
C GLN A 16 11.60 -6.07 10.69
N CYS A 17 10.29 -6.30 10.75
CA CYS A 17 9.37 -5.47 11.54
C CYS A 17 8.64 -6.25 12.64
N PHE A 18 8.63 -7.58 12.57
CA PHE A 18 8.10 -8.43 13.63
C PHE A 18 9.26 -9.14 14.34
N ASP A 19 10.06 -8.40 15.11
CA ASP A 19 11.30 -8.88 15.76
C ASP A 19 11.11 -10.14 16.64
N THR A 20 9.89 -10.38 17.13
CA THR A 20 9.56 -11.50 18.01
C THR A 20 9.00 -12.71 17.29
N ILE A 21 8.75 -12.63 15.98
CA ILE A 21 8.08 -13.67 15.19
C ILE A 21 8.92 -13.96 13.94
N ASP A 22 9.26 -15.23 13.72
CA ASP A 22 9.90 -15.65 12.47
C ASP A 22 8.87 -15.64 11.33
N VAL A 23 8.86 -14.56 10.56
CA VAL A 23 7.86 -14.31 9.51
C VAL A 23 8.03 -15.28 8.35
N ASN A 24 9.27 -15.61 8.01
CA ASN A 24 9.58 -16.58 6.95
C ASN A 24 9.08 -17.99 7.31
N LEU A 25 9.29 -18.41 8.56
CA LEU A 25 8.78 -19.67 9.09
C LEU A 25 7.25 -19.72 9.06
N LEU A 26 6.58 -18.67 9.55
CA LEU A 26 5.12 -18.59 9.52
C LEU A 26 4.58 -18.62 8.08
N SER A 27 5.20 -17.88 7.17
CA SER A 27 4.84 -17.88 5.75
C SER A 27 4.97 -19.28 5.13
N ALA A 28 6.06 -20.01 5.45
CA ALA A 28 6.25 -21.38 4.98
C ALA A 28 5.19 -22.33 5.54
N ILE A 29 4.87 -22.25 6.84
CA ILE A 29 3.82 -23.08 7.47
C ILE A 29 2.46 -22.84 6.80
N LEU A 30 2.12 -21.58 6.51
CA LEU A 30 0.87 -21.23 5.83
C LEU A 30 0.84 -21.77 4.39
N MET A 31 1.95 -21.67 3.65
CA MET A 31 2.03 -22.22 2.28
C MET A 31 1.91 -23.75 2.27
N ASP A 32 2.58 -24.44 3.20
CA ASP A 32 2.47 -25.90 3.36
C ASP A 32 1.01 -26.31 3.63
N PHE A 33 0.33 -25.58 4.50
CA PHE A 33 -1.08 -25.80 4.82
C PHE A 33 -2.00 -25.61 3.60
N ILE A 34 -1.80 -24.53 2.84
CA ILE A 34 -2.56 -24.22 1.62
C ILE A 34 -2.37 -25.33 0.56
N HIS A 35 -1.12 -25.76 0.35
CA HIS A 35 -0.78 -26.82 -0.60
C HIS A 35 -1.36 -28.18 -0.19
N ALA A 36 -1.23 -28.56 1.08
CA ALA A 36 -1.76 -29.83 1.59
C ALA A 36 -3.28 -29.97 1.38
N ARG A 37 -3.98 -28.85 1.21
CA ARG A 37 -5.44 -28.77 1.08
C ARG A 37 -5.91 -28.44 -0.33
N ASN A 38 -4.99 -28.26 -1.29
CA ASN A 38 -5.29 -27.81 -2.65
C ASN A 38 -6.16 -26.54 -2.69
N LEU A 39 -5.97 -25.62 -1.74
CA LEU A 39 -6.69 -24.36 -1.72
C LEU A 39 -6.13 -23.43 -2.80
N THR A 40 -6.99 -22.96 -3.70
CA THR A 40 -6.62 -21.91 -4.67
C THR A 40 -6.76 -20.55 -4.01
N ILE A 41 -5.62 -19.92 -3.68
CA ILE A 41 -5.55 -18.63 -2.97
C ILE A 41 -4.68 -17.68 -3.80
N SER A 42 -5.12 -16.43 -3.97
CA SER A 42 -4.30 -15.40 -4.62
C SER A 42 -3.17 -14.93 -3.70
N ASP A 43 -2.06 -14.45 -4.27
CA ASP A 43 -0.97 -13.85 -3.49
C ASP A 43 -1.46 -12.72 -2.58
N PHE A 44 -2.50 -11.98 -3.03
CA PHE A 44 -3.13 -10.95 -2.23
C PHE A 44 -3.75 -11.52 -0.95
N LYS A 45 -4.57 -12.56 -1.08
CA LYS A 45 -5.24 -13.20 0.05
C LYS A 45 -4.22 -13.91 0.95
N MET A 46 -3.17 -14.51 0.39
CA MET A 46 -2.08 -15.09 1.18
C MET A 46 -1.37 -14.02 2.03
N PHE A 47 -1.04 -12.87 1.44
CA PHE A 47 -0.46 -11.75 2.17
C PHE A 47 -1.39 -11.23 3.28
N SER A 48 -2.69 -11.15 3.01
CA SER A 48 -3.69 -10.77 4.02
C SER A 48 -3.72 -11.74 5.20
N ILE A 49 -3.77 -13.05 4.93
CA ILE A 49 -3.75 -14.08 5.98
C ILE A 49 -2.48 -13.96 6.81
N LEU A 50 -1.31 -13.83 6.16
CA LEU A 50 -0.04 -13.65 6.86
C LEU A 50 -0.08 -12.43 7.79
N LEU A 51 -0.62 -11.30 7.31
CA LEU A 51 -0.73 -10.08 8.10
C LEU A 51 -1.61 -10.29 9.35
N HIS A 52 -2.79 -10.91 9.21
CA HIS A 52 -3.65 -11.21 10.35
C HIS A 52 -2.98 -12.18 11.32
N MET A 53 -2.28 -13.20 10.84
CA MET A 53 -1.55 -14.15 11.68
C MET A 53 -0.43 -13.47 12.48
N LEU A 54 0.36 -12.60 11.85
CA LEU A 54 1.39 -11.81 12.53
C LEU A 54 0.80 -10.89 13.61
N MET A 55 -0.33 -10.25 13.29
CA MET A 55 -1.08 -9.42 14.23
C MET A 55 -1.50 -10.23 15.46
N TYR A 56 -2.08 -11.42 15.26
CA TYR A 56 -2.51 -12.30 16.36
C TYR A 56 -1.33 -12.79 17.20
N LEU A 57 -0.26 -13.27 16.56
CA LEU A 57 0.92 -13.78 17.24
C LEU A 57 1.72 -12.70 17.99
N SER A 58 1.56 -11.43 17.61
CA SER A 58 2.21 -10.30 18.27
C SER A 58 1.48 -9.78 19.52
N ASN A 59 0.31 -10.33 19.85
CA ASN A 59 -0.56 -9.79 20.91
C ASN A 59 -0.97 -10.88 21.91
N SER A 60 -0.65 -10.64 23.17
CA SER A 60 -0.93 -11.55 24.30
C SER A 60 -2.41 -11.84 24.54
N SER A 61 -3.32 -11.10 23.92
CA SER A 61 -4.76 -11.40 23.97
C SER A 61 -5.13 -12.65 23.15
N TYR A 62 -4.32 -13.00 22.15
CA TYR A 62 -4.56 -14.13 21.25
C TYR A 62 -3.62 -15.31 21.48
N ILE A 63 -2.50 -15.08 22.16
CA ILE A 63 -1.52 -16.11 22.49
C ILE A 63 -1.46 -16.37 23.99
N SER A 64 -1.09 -17.58 24.36
CA SER A 64 -0.91 -18.01 25.74
C SER A 64 0.45 -18.68 25.90
N ASN A 65 0.95 -18.69 27.14
CA ASN A 65 2.12 -19.48 27.54
C ASN A 65 1.71 -20.76 28.29
N ILE A 66 0.40 -20.99 28.44
CA ILE A 66 -0.15 -22.17 29.11
C ILE A 66 -0.59 -23.14 28.03
N SER A 67 -0.12 -24.38 28.12
CA SER A 67 -0.57 -25.47 27.26
C SER A 67 -2.04 -25.77 27.55
N GLN A 68 -2.94 -25.25 26.71
CA GLN A 68 -4.32 -25.69 26.62
C GLN A 68 -4.46 -26.64 25.44
N SER A 69 -5.21 -27.73 25.62
CA SER A 69 -5.67 -28.55 24.51
C SER A 69 -6.56 -27.70 23.60
N ILE A 70 -6.31 -27.71 22.29
CA ILE A 70 -7.15 -27.07 21.28
C ILE A 70 -8.45 -27.89 21.17
N LEU A 71 -9.35 -27.66 22.11
CA LEU A 71 -10.71 -28.20 22.12
C LEU A 71 -11.64 -27.11 21.57
N ASP A 72 -12.61 -27.50 20.74
CA ASP A 72 -13.51 -26.58 20.01
C ASP A 72 -12.85 -25.73 18.92
N CYS A 73 -12.19 -26.39 17.97
CA CYS A 73 -11.76 -25.79 16.70
C CYS A 73 -12.15 -26.73 15.56
N ASP A 74 -12.46 -26.20 14.38
CA ASP A 74 -12.55 -26.95 13.13
C ASP A 74 -11.32 -27.87 13.02
N GLU A 75 -11.56 -29.16 12.74
CA GLU A 75 -10.50 -30.15 12.52
C GLU A 75 -9.47 -29.64 11.52
N GLU A 76 -9.95 -28.85 10.58
CA GLU A 76 -9.15 -28.31 9.53
C GLU A 76 -8.11 -27.29 10.01
N VAL A 77 -8.56 -26.30 10.75
CA VAL A 77 -7.71 -25.23 11.29
C VAL A 77 -6.86 -25.75 12.46
N ARG A 78 -7.32 -26.79 13.16
CA ARG A 78 -6.58 -27.43 14.26
C ARG A 78 -5.19 -27.89 13.85
N ALA A 79 -5.06 -28.54 12.70
CA ALA A 79 -3.75 -29.00 12.20
C ALA A 79 -2.76 -27.85 11.95
N LEU A 80 -3.26 -26.70 11.46
CA LEU A 80 -2.44 -25.49 11.28
C LEU A 80 -1.99 -24.95 12.64
N LEU A 81 -2.93 -24.80 13.59
CA LEU A 81 -2.65 -24.27 14.92
C LEU A 81 -1.66 -25.16 15.68
N GLU A 82 -1.78 -26.49 15.59
CA GLU A 82 -0.83 -27.44 16.18
C GLU A 82 0.57 -27.31 15.55
N THR A 83 0.63 -27.19 14.21
CA THR A 83 1.90 -27.01 13.49
C THR A 83 2.60 -25.72 13.90
N ILE A 84 1.85 -24.62 13.99
CA ILE A 84 2.36 -23.34 14.47
C ILE A 84 2.84 -23.46 15.92
N SER A 85 2.02 -24.07 16.80
CA SER A 85 2.35 -24.18 18.22
C SER A 85 3.66 -24.95 18.43
N ASN A 86 3.83 -26.04 17.70
CA ASN A 86 5.03 -26.89 17.78
C ASN A 86 6.27 -26.22 17.19
N ARG A 87 6.15 -25.55 16.03
CA ARG A 87 7.31 -24.99 15.32
C ARG A 87 7.73 -23.61 15.83
N MET A 88 6.79 -22.84 16.39
CA MET A 88 7.04 -21.47 16.87
C MET A 88 7.00 -21.33 18.39
N ASN A 89 6.80 -22.44 19.12
CA ASN A 89 6.81 -22.49 20.58
C ASN A 89 5.84 -21.49 21.23
N THR A 90 4.61 -21.46 20.72
CA THR A 90 3.52 -20.58 21.19
C THR A 90 2.25 -21.41 21.39
N THR A 91 1.32 -20.96 22.23
CA THR A 91 -0.05 -21.51 22.26
C THR A 91 -1.06 -20.39 22.01
N PHE A 92 -2.30 -20.75 21.69
CA PHE A 92 -3.36 -19.80 21.38
C PHE A 92 -4.39 -19.73 22.50
N THR A 93 -4.90 -18.55 22.78
CA THR A 93 -6.10 -18.38 23.60
C THR A 93 -7.33 -18.82 22.81
N ARG A 94 -8.47 -18.96 23.49
CA ARG A 94 -9.75 -19.24 22.82
C ARG A 94 -10.08 -18.18 21.77
N GLU A 95 -9.84 -16.92 22.11
CA GLU A 95 -10.03 -15.78 21.22
C GLU A 95 -9.10 -15.87 20.00
N GLY A 96 -7.84 -16.25 20.19
CA GLY A 96 -6.89 -16.46 19.08
C GLY A 96 -7.32 -17.56 18.12
N ILE A 97 -7.78 -18.70 18.66
CA ILE A 97 -8.30 -19.81 17.85
C ILE A 97 -9.49 -19.34 17.00
N GLN A 98 -10.49 -18.71 17.63
CA GLN A 98 -11.70 -18.24 16.95
C GLN A 98 -11.40 -17.24 15.82
N GLN A 99 -10.45 -16.33 16.03
CA GLN A 99 -10.07 -15.34 15.01
C GLN A 99 -9.35 -15.98 13.82
N ILE A 100 -8.48 -16.96 14.07
CA ILE A 100 -7.78 -17.69 13.01
C ILE A 100 -8.75 -18.53 12.20
N GLU A 101 -9.72 -19.19 12.84
CA GLU A 101 -10.76 -19.94 12.15
C GLU A 101 -11.54 -19.07 11.16
N LYS A 102 -11.92 -17.86 11.57
CA LYS A 102 -12.63 -16.89 10.71
C LYS A 102 -11.85 -16.54 9.44
N LEU A 103 -10.52 -16.61 9.43
CA LEU A 103 -9.71 -16.34 8.21
C LEU A 103 -9.92 -17.39 7.12
N PHE A 104 -10.20 -18.63 7.52
CA PHE A 104 -10.31 -19.79 6.62
C PHE A 104 -11.76 -20.22 6.38
N GLN A 105 -12.69 -19.82 7.24
CA GLN A 105 -14.12 -20.01 7.01
C GLN A 105 -14.60 -19.10 5.86
N GLN A 106 -14.81 -19.69 4.69
CA GLN A 106 -15.37 -18.98 3.54
C GLN A 106 -16.79 -18.48 3.87
N GLY A 107 -16.96 -17.16 4.01
CA GLY A 107 -18.26 -16.50 3.89
C GLY A 107 -19.24 -16.61 5.06
N ASN A 108 -18.88 -17.19 6.21
CA ASN A 108 -19.78 -17.32 7.37
C ASN A 108 -19.63 -16.22 8.43
N ALA A 109 -19.08 -15.06 8.08
CA ALA A 109 -19.44 -13.86 8.84
C ALA A 109 -20.98 -13.75 8.82
N GLU A 110 -21.61 -13.29 9.90
CA GLU A 110 -23.06 -13.01 9.92
C GLU A 110 -23.38 -12.25 8.63
N HIS A 111 -24.08 -12.90 7.67
CA HIS A 111 -24.05 -12.48 6.26
C HIS A 111 -24.46 -11.02 6.06
N GLN A 112 -25.25 -10.51 7.01
CA GLN A 112 -25.72 -9.13 7.06
C GLN A 112 -24.61 -8.12 7.40
N ASP A 113 -23.76 -8.39 8.40
CA ASP A 113 -22.69 -7.49 8.82
C ASP A 113 -21.60 -7.41 7.75
N TYR A 114 -21.25 -8.54 7.13
CA TYR A 114 -20.33 -8.56 5.99
C TYR A 114 -20.83 -7.75 4.81
N ALA A 115 -22.10 -7.95 4.41
CA ALA A 115 -22.69 -7.21 3.31
C ALA A 115 -22.72 -5.69 3.59
N HIS A 116 -23.04 -5.29 4.82
CA HIS A 116 -23.07 -3.89 5.23
C HIS A 116 -21.68 -3.23 5.17
N ILE A 117 -20.64 -3.89 5.70
CA ILE A 117 -19.26 -3.37 5.61
C ILE A 117 -18.77 -3.37 4.16
N MET A 118 -19.08 -4.38 3.36
CA MET A 118 -18.73 -4.43 1.94
C MET A 118 -19.35 -3.28 1.14
N MET A 119 -20.62 -2.94 1.43
CA MET A 119 -21.31 -1.80 0.83
C MET A 119 -20.63 -0.48 1.22
N PHE A 120 -20.40 -0.27 2.52
CA PHE A 120 -19.65 0.88 3.02
C PHE A 120 -18.28 1.02 2.33
N LEU A 121 -17.49 -0.06 2.31
CA LEU A 121 -16.17 -0.04 1.72
C LEU A 121 -16.25 0.28 0.22
N THR A 122 -17.23 -0.25 -0.50
CA THR A 122 -17.43 0.06 -1.91
C THR A 122 -17.74 1.54 -2.16
N GLU A 123 -18.46 2.20 -1.25
CA GLU A 123 -18.69 3.65 -1.31
C GLU A 123 -17.41 4.44 -1.02
N VAL A 124 -16.70 4.09 0.04
CA VAL A 124 -15.44 4.74 0.42
C VAL A 124 -14.37 4.59 -0.65
N LEU A 125 -14.26 3.44 -1.33
CA LEU A 125 -13.32 3.25 -2.43
C LEU A 125 -13.65 4.12 -3.66
N LYS A 126 -14.92 4.47 -3.88
CA LYS A 126 -15.30 5.46 -4.91
C LYS A 126 -14.90 6.87 -4.49
N GLU A 127 -15.12 7.23 -3.22
CA GLU A 127 -14.66 8.51 -2.66
C GLU A 127 -13.13 8.65 -2.81
N ILE A 128 -12.38 7.57 -2.54
CA ILE A 128 -10.92 7.51 -2.72
C ILE A 128 -10.53 7.71 -4.19
N TYR A 129 -11.26 7.13 -5.14
CA TYR A 129 -11.01 7.38 -6.56
C TYR A 129 -11.22 8.87 -6.90
N ASP A 130 -12.28 9.49 -6.39
CA ASP A 130 -12.55 10.91 -6.65
C ASP A 130 -11.50 11.86 -6.04
N ILE A 131 -10.96 11.51 -4.86
CA ILE A 131 -9.99 12.33 -4.12
C ILE A 131 -8.57 12.10 -4.64
N TYR A 132 -8.17 10.85 -4.76
CA TYR A 132 -6.79 10.46 -5.04
C TYR A 132 -6.56 10.00 -6.48
N SER A 133 -7.61 9.85 -7.31
CA SER A 133 -7.52 9.27 -8.66
C SER A 133 -6.96 7.84 -8.69
N ILE A 134 -7.03 7.12 -7.57
CA ILE A 134 -6.57 5.73 -7.46
C ILE A 134 -7.78 4.80 -7.57
N ASN A 135 -7.81 3.98 -8.62
CA ASN A 135 -8.96 3.10 -8.88
C ASN A 135 -8.78 1.73 -8.21
N PHE A 136 -9.44 1.55 -7.07
CA PHE A 136 -9.56 0.27 -6.38
C PHE A 136 -10.87 -0.47 -6.71
N ASN A 137 -11.76 0.12 -7.52
CA ASN A 137 -13.14 -0.34 -7.63
C ASN A 137 -13.28 -1.74 -8.25
N GLU A 138 -12.33 -2.16 -9.07
CA GLU A 138 -12.31 -3.49 -9.69
C GLU A 138 -11.49 -4.51 -8.90
N ASN A 139 -10.84 -4.08 -7.81
CA ASN A 139 -9.99 -4.94 -7.00
C ASN A 139 -10.83 -5.72 -5.97
N GLN A 140 -11.37 -6.86 -6.40
CA GLN A 140 -12.23 -7.70 -5.56
C GLN A 140 -11.47 -8.28 -4.36
N ASP A 141 -10.21 -8.70 -4.56
CA ASP A 141 -9.36 -9.21 -3.48
C ASP A 141 -9.18 -8.15 -2.38
N LEU A 142 -8.88 -6.90 -2.73
CA LEU A 142 -8.78 -5.82 -1.76
C LEU A 142 -10.10 -5.65 -0.98
N LYS A 143 -11.24 -5.62 -1.68
CA LYS A 143 -12.54 -5.43 -1.05
C LYS A 143 -12.86 -6.53 -0.04
N GLU A 144 -12.68 -7.79 -0.41
CA GLU A 144 -12.98 -8.93 0.46
C GLU A 144 -12.09 -8.94 1.71
N ASN A 145 -10.78 -8.80 1.51
CA ASN A 145 -9.83 -8.86 2.61
C ASN A 145 -9.91 -7.64 3.54
N LEU A 146 -10.14 -6.44 3.00
CA LEU A 146 -10.33 -5.25 3.82
C LEU A 146 -11.71 -5.25 4.51
N THR A 147 -12.75 -5.82 3.89
CA THR A 147 -14.04 -6.04 4.56
C THR A 147 -13.87 -6.97 5.78
N LEU A 148 -13.16 -8.09 5.61
CA LEU A 148 -12.86 -9.00 6.71
C LEU A 148 -12.03 -8.31 7.81
N HIS A 149 -11.04 -7.51 7.43
CA HIS A 149 -10.26 -6.73 8.38
C HIS A 149 -11.12 -5.76 9.19
N LEU A 150 -12.02 -5.02 8.53
CA LEU A 150 -12.92 -4.05 9.18
C LEU A 150 -13.97 -4.73 10.08
N LEU A 151 -14.44 -5.94 9.73
CA LEU A 151 -15.27 -6.75 10.62
C LEU A 151 -14.54 -7.12 11.90
N ASN A 152 -13.32 -7.65 11.76
CA ASN A 152 -12.49 -8.00 12.92
C ASN A 152 -12.11 -6.76 13.74
N LEU A 153 -11.88 -5.63 13.08
CA LEU A 153 -11.65 -4.34 13.74
C LEU A 153 -12.85 -3.91 14.59
N LYS A 154 -14.07 -4.01 14.04
CA LYS A 154 -15.32 -3.72 14.77
C LYS A 154 -15.43 -4.55 16.05
N GLU A 155 -15.16 -5.86 15.97
CA GLU A 155 -15.17 -6.76 17.14
C GLU A 155 -14.11 -6.38 18.19
N ARG A 156 -12.92 -5.97 17.75
CA ARG A 156 -11.85 -5.49 18.65
C ARG A 156 -12.24 -4.20 19.35
N CYS A 157 -12.81 -3.23 18.62
CA CYS A 157 -13.30 -2.00 19.22
C CYS A 157 -14.40 -2.27 20.25
N GLN A 158 -15.31 -3.21 19.98
CA GLN A 158 -16.37 -3.63 20.91
C GLN A 158 -15.82 -4.25 22.21
N SER A 159 -14.73 -5.00 22.11
CA SER A 159 -14.08 -5.65 23.26
C SER A 159 -13.03 -4.77 23.94
N GLY A 160 -12.75 -3.56 23.41
CA GLY A 160 -11.71 -2.67 23.92
C GLY A 160 -10.29 -3.22 23.73
N MET A 161 -10.10 -4.14 22.78
CA MET A 161 -8.81 -4.77 22.54
C MET A 161 -7.91 -3.87 21.71
N LEU A 162 -6.75 -3.50 22.25
CA LEU A 162 -5.75 -2.69 21.56
C LEU A 162 -4.65 -3.57 20.98
N ILE A 163 -4.26 -3.28 19.73
CA ILE A 163 -3.18 -3.96 19.04
C ILE A 163 -2.17 -2.94 18.56
N LYS A 164 -0.88 -3.21 18.78
CA LYS A 164 0.19 -2.36 18.25
C LYS A 164 0.64 -2.88 16.90
N ASN A 165 0.81 -1.98 15.94
CA ASN A 165 1.46 -2.31 14.69
C ASN A 165 2.92 -1.82 14.73
N PRO A 166 3.92 -2.72 14.70
CA PRO A 166 5.32 -2.30 14.71
C PRO A 166 5.68 -1.42 13.50
N LEU A 167 4.91 -1.51 12.40
CA LEU A 167 5.14 -0.78 11.15
C LEU A 167 4.60 0.65 11.15
N LEU A 168 3.87 1.07 12.20
CA LEU A 168 3.21 2.37 12.24
C LEU A 168 4.15 3.52 11.88
N SER A 169 5.33 3.56 12.51
CA SER A 169 6.30 4.63 12.28
C SER A 169 6.84 4.67 10.85
N GLN A 170 7.11 3.49 10.27
CA GLN A 170 7.62 3.36 8.90
C GLN A 170 6.54 3.72 7.87
N LEU A 171 5.30 3.29 8.09
CA LEU A 171 4.17 3.63 7.20
C LEU A 171 3.94 5.14 7.14
N LYS A 172 4.02 5.83 8.29
CA LYS A 172 3.91 7.29 8.36
C LYS A 172 5.06 8.03 7.66
N GLN A 173 6.27 7.48 7.69
CA GLN A 173 7.46 8.15 7.17
C GLN A 173 7.70 7.87 5.69
N ASN A 174 7.50 6.62 5.26
CA ASN A 174 7.92 6.16 3.94
C ASN A 174 6.75 5.95 2.98
N PHE A 175 5.54 5.78 3.51
CA PHE A 175 4.34 5.46 2.72
C PHE A 175 3.20 6.44 2.99
N VAL A 176 3.54 7.72 2.94
CA VAL A 176 2.68 8.87 3.25
C VAL A 176 1.30 8.77 2.60
N LEU A 177 1.24 8.58 1.27
CA LEU A 177 -0.03 8.50 0.55
C LEU A 177 -0.87 7.28 0.98
N VAL A 178 -0.22 6.14 1.23
CA VAL A 178 -0.89 4.91 1.65
C VAL A 178 -1.49 5.07 3.04
N TYR A 179 -0.72 5.65 3.96
CA TYR A 179 -1.17 5.95 5.30
C TYR A 179 -2.31 6.98 5.28
N ASP A 180 -2.25 7.96 4.39
CA ASP A 180 -3.29 8.97 4.27
C ASP A 180 -4.63 8.39 3.77
N ILE A 181 -4.60 7.53 2.75
CA ILE A 181 -5.79 6.80 2.28
C ILE A 181 -6.33 5.90 3.40
N ALA A 182 -5.46 5.26 4.17
CA ALA A 182 -5.87 4.43 5.29
C ALA A 182 -6.54 5.23 6.41
N ALA A 183 -6.00 6.40 6.73
CA ALA A 183 -6.59 7.33 7.68
C ALA A 183 -7.96 7.81 7.18
N TYR A 184 -8.10 8.08 5.88
CA TYR A 184 -9.40 8.41 5.29
C TYR A 184 -10.44 7.31 5.53
N ILE A 185 -10.10 6.05 5.25
CA ILE A 185 -10.98 4.89 5.50
C ILE A 185 -11.32 4.78 6.98
N GLY A 186 -10.33 4.95 7.86
CA GLY A 186 -10.51 4.94 9.30
C GLY A 186 -11.54 5.98 9.74
N ILE A 187 -11.44 7.22 9.25
CA ILE A 187 -12.37 8.30 9.59
C ILE A 187 -13.80 7.96 9.16
N ARG A 188 -13.97 7.48 7.91
CA ARG A 188 -15.30 7.08 7.41
C ARG A 188 -15.87 5.92 8.23
N PHE A 189 -15.02 5.01 8.69
CA PHE A 189 -15.42 3.90 9.57
C PHE A 189 -15.84 4.40 10.96
N GLN A 190 -15.12 5.35 11.54
CA GLN A 190 -15.50 5.99 12.82
C GLN A 190 -16.84 6.70 12.69
N GLU A 191 -17.08 7.44 11.60
CA GLU A 191 -18.36 8.12 11.35
C GLU A 191 -19.53 7.14 11.25
N GLN A 192 -19.31 5.96 10.66
CA GLN A 192 -20.36 4.94 10.51
C GLN A 192 -20.61 4.15 11.80
N THR A 193 -19.57 3.88 12.59
CA THR A 193 -19.64 2.94 13.73
C THR A 193 -19.61 3.62 15.10
N SER A 194 -19.24 4.90 15.18
CA SER A 194 -18.98 5.64 16.41
C SER A 194 -17.88 5.07 17.32
N TYR A 195 -17.06 4.13 16.83
CA TYR A 195 -15.86 3.69 17.53
C TYR A 195 -14.70 4.64 17.26
N ASP A 196 -13.85 4.86 18.25
CA ASP A 196 -12.59 5.58 18.06
C ASP A 196 -11.51 4.62 17.55
N LEU A 197 -10.76 5.05 16.53
CA LEU A 197 -9.62 4.32 16.02
C LEU A 197 -8.33 5.02 16.44
N ASP A 198 -7.35 4.25 16.86
CA ASP A 198 -6.01 4.75 17.09
C ASP A 198 -5.15 4.62 15.81
N GLU A 199 -3.95 5.20 15.86
CA GLU A 199 -3.02 5.14 14.73
C GLU A 199 -2.57 3.71 14.39
N ASN A 200 -2.61 2.76 15.35
CA ASN A 200 -2.24 1.38 15.08
C ASN A 200 -3.27 0.72 14.16
N GLU A 201 -4.57 0.93 14.41
CA GLU A 201 -5.62 0.38 13.55
C GLU A 201 -5.60 1.00 12.15
N ILE A 202 -5.36 2.31 12.06
CA ILE A 202 -5.14 2.99 10.77
C ILE A 202 -3.96 2.36 10.01
N SER A 203 -2.88 2.04 10.71
CA SER A 203 -1.71 1.44 10.06
C SER A 203 -1.94 0.02 9.56
N PHE A 204 -2.83 -0.77 10.17
CA PHE A 204 -3.21 -2.07 9.61
C PHE A 204 -4.06 -1.91 8.34
N ILE A 205 -4.98 -0.93 8.30
CA ILE A 205 -5.70 -0.57 7.07
C ILE A 205 -4.69 -0.18 5.98
N ALA A 206 -3.65 0.58 6.32
CA ALA A 206 -2.60 0.99 5.37
C ALA A 206 -1.89 -0.20 4.72
N LEU A 207 -1.70 -1.31 5.43
CA LEU A 207 -1.09 -2.51 4.86
C LEU A 207 -1.99 -3.19 3.83
N HIS A 208 -3.31 -3.19 4.02
CA HIS A 208 -4.25 -3.65 3.00
C HIS A 208 -4.24 -2.75 1.77
N ILE A 209 -4.24 -1.42 1.95
CA ILE A 209 -4.18 -0.45 0.85
C ILE A 209 -2.88 -0.57 0.06
N MET A 210 -1.74 -0.76 0.74
CA MET A 210 -0.45 -1.02 0.09
C MET A 210 -0.53 -2.22 -0.86
N ASN A 211 -1.13 -3.32 -0.41
CA ASN A 211 -1.32 -4.51 -1.22
C ASN A 211 -2.30 -4.24 -2.38
N GLY A 212 -3.33 -3.44 -2.11
CA GLY A 212 -4.26 -2.90 -3.10
C GLY A 212 -3.56 -2.18 -4.23
N ILE A 213 -2.65 -1.26 -3.91
CA ILE A 213 -1.91 -0.46 -4.90
C ILE A 213 -1.05 -1.33 -5.81
N LYS A 214 -0.37 -2.35 -5.26
CA LYS A 214 0.44 -3.28 -6.05
C LYS A 214 -0.38 -4.09 -7.06
N SER A 215 -1.64 -4.35 -6.74
CA SER A 215 -2.56 -5.15 -7.55
C SER A 215 -3.38 -4.32 -8.53
N ILE A 216 -3.27 -2.99 -8.49
CA ILE A 216 -3.87 -2.13 -9.52
C ILE A 216 -3.14 -2.42 -10.84
N LYS A 217 -3.83 -3.13 -11.74
CA LYS A 217 -3.41 -3.36 -13.12
C LYS A 217 -3.54 -2.06 -13.94
N THR A 218 -2.75 -1.04 -13.62
CA THR A 218 -2.73 0.19 -14.42
C THR A 218 -1.32 0.70 -14.60
N SER A 219 -0.48 -0.15 -15.19
CA SER A 219 0.40 0.32 -16.24
C SER A 219 0.98 -0.87 -16.96
N ILE A 220 0.36 -1.24 -18.09
CA ILE A 220 1.07 -2.00 -19.10
C ILE A 220 2.40 -1.26 -19.33
N VAL A 221 3.51 -1.97 -19.08
CA VAL A 221 4.85 -1.41 -19.28
C VAL A 221 5.19 -1.61 -20.75
N ARG A 222 5.30 -0.51 -21.48
CA ARG A 222 5.53 -0.45 -22.91
C ARG A 222 7.03 -0.53 -23.18
N ILE A 223 7.46 -1.60 -23.82
CA ILE A 223 8.86 -1.91 -24.06
C ILE A 223 9.18 -1.77 -25.54
N ALA A 224 10.08 -0.85 -25.89
CA ALA A 224 10.69 -0.77 -27.20
C ALA A 224 11.91 -1.70 -27.27
N LEU A 225 12.04 -2.47 -28.36
CA LEU A 225 13.23 -3.25 -28.63
C LEU A 225 14.07 -2.59 -29.72
N ILE A 226 15.36 -2.40 -29.50
CA ILE A 226 16.33 -2.02 -30.53
C ILE A 226 17.20 -3.26 -30.84
N ASN A 227 17.00 -3.82 -32.02
CA ASN A 227 17.66 -5.04 -32.45
C ASN A 227 18.14 -4.92 -33.92
N PRO A 228 19.46 -4.95 -34.18
CA PRO A 228 20.00 -4.91 -35.55
C PRO A 228 20.03 -6.29 -36.24
N TYR A 229 19.73 -7.38 -35.53
CA TYR A 229 19.94 -8.77 -35.99
C TYR A 229 18.70 -9.40 -36.65
N GLY A 230 17.67 -8.60 -36.93
CA GLY A 230 16.50 -9.00 -37.73
C GLY A 230 15.38 -9.73 -36.96
N ASN A 231 14.31 -10.07 -37.69
CA ASN A 231 13.01 -10.44 -37.12
C ASN A 231 13.00 -11.74 -36.31
N SER A 232 13.85 -12.71 -36.64
CA SER A 232 13.91 -13.97 -35.89
C SER A 232 14.34 -13.74 -34.45
N VAL A 233 15.33 -12.87 -34.24
CA VAL A 233 15.79 -12.48 -32.90
C VAL A 233 14.72 -11.66 -32.18
N THR A 234 14.06 -10.74 -32.88
CA THR A 234 12.93 -9.98 -32.34
C THR A 234 11.85 -10.90 -31.82
N HIS A 235 11.41 -11.89 -32.62
CA HIS A 235 10.37 -12.83 -32.20
C HIS A 235 10.76 -13.62 -30.96
N MET A 236 12.01 -14.10 -30.90
CA MET A 236 12.53 -14.84 -29.76
C MET A 236 12.53 -14.00 -28.47
N ILE A 237 12.99 -12.75 -28.54
CA ILE A 237 12.98 -11.84 -27.39
C ILE A 237 11.54 -11.53 -26.98
N THR A 238 10.65 -11.22 -27.92
CA THR A 238 9.23 -10.97 -27.63
C THR A 238 8.58 -12.16 -26.93
N GLN A 239 8.80 -13.39 -27.40
CA GLN A 239 8.28 -14.60 -26.74
C GLN A 239 8.83 -14.76 -25.32
N TYR A 240 10.12 -14.52 -25.13
CA TYR A 240 10.76 -14.61 -23.81
C TYR A 240 10.23 -13.53 -22.85
N MET A 241 9.95 -12.33 -23.36
CA MET A 241 9.40 -11.21 -22.59
C MET A 241 7.92 -11.41 -22.25
N ASN A 242 7.14 -12.06 -23.11
CA ASN A 242 5.71 -12.33 -22.87
C ASN A 242 5.44 -13.18 -21.60
N ALA A 243 6.46 -13.83 -21.03
CA ALA A 243 6.36 -14.50 -19.73
C ALA A 243 6.26 -13.51 -18.55
N ILE A 244 6.70 -12.26 -18.74
CA ILE A 244 6.57 -11.21 -17.74
C ILE A 244 5.13 -10.66 -17.83
N PRO A 245 4.35 -10.66 -16.73
CA PRO A 245 2.98 -10.19 -16.75
C PRO A 245 2.92 -8.67 -17.02
N ASP A 246 1.84 -8.20 -17.62
CA ASP A 246 1.50 -6.77 -17.80
C ASP A 246 2.59 -5.92 -18.49
N ILE A 247 3.27 -6.50 -19.49
CA ILE A 247 4.12 -5.75 -20.42
C ILE A 247 3.48 -5.71 -21.81
N GLU A 248 3.88 -4.75 -22.63
CA GLU A 248 3.56 -4.69 -24.04
C GLU A 248 4.84 -4.42 -24.84
N MET A 249 5.18 -5.34 -25.74
CA MET A 249 6.26 -5.12 -26.71
C MET A 249 5.72 -4.24 -27.84
N ILE A 250 5.98 -2.93 -27.79
CA ILE A 250 5.40 -1.96 -28.73
C ILE A 250 6.01 -2.03 -30.13
N GLY A 251 7.18 -2.65 -30.26
CA GLY A 251 7.81 -2.85 -31.56
C GLY A 251 9.32 -3.04 -31.49
N CYS A 252 9.87 -3.34 -32.66
CA CYS A 252 11.31 -3.38 -32.89
C CYS A 252 11.70 -2.17 -33.74
N PHE A 253 12.65 -1.38 -33.25
CA PHE A 253 13.05 -0.11 -33.82
C PHE A 253 14.51 -0.13 -34.25
N SER A 254 14.84 0.76 -35.18
CA SER A 254 16.21 0.97 -35.65
C SER A 254 17.00 1.81 -34.64
N MET A 255 18.26 1.45 -34.43
CA MET A 255 19.23 2.25 -33.66
C MET A 255 19.54 3.62 -34.30
N PHE A 256 19.07 3.87 -35.52
CA PHE A 256 19.25 5.14 -36.23
C PHE A 256 17.98 5.99 -36.27
N ASP A 257 16.85 5.49 -35.76
CA ASP A 257 15.55 6.18 -35.83
C ASP A 257 14.93 6.39 -34.44
N PHE A 258 15.63 7.17 -33.62
CA PHE A 258 15.16 7.55 -32.29
C PHE A 258 13.86 8.35 -32.32
N LYS A 259 13.60 9.12 -33.39
CA LYS A 259 12.38 9.92 -33.51
C LYS A 259 11.12 9.05 -33.45
N THR A 260 11.12 7.94 -34.18
CA THR A 260 10.00 6.99 -34.17
C THR A 260 9.86 6.32 -32.80
N ILE A 261 10.97 5.99 -32.15
CA ILE A 261 10.97 5.45 -30.77
C ILE A 261 10.32 6.44 -29.80
N TYR A 262 10.71 7.72 -29.83
CA TYR A 262 10.14 8.75 -28.96
C TYR A 262 8.64 9.00 -29.22
N ALA A 263 8.22 8.97 -30.49
CA ALA A 263 6.82 9.15 -30.87
C ALA A 263 5.92 8.06 -30.25
N GLU A 264 6.45 6.84 -30.16
CA GLU A 264 5.76 5.71 -29.55
C GLU A 264 5.72 5.75 -28.02
N LYS A 265 6.44 6.65 -27.35
CA LYS A 265 6.42 6.83 -25.87
C LYS A 265 6.59 5.50 -25.08
N PRO A 266 7.68 4.75 -25.29
CA PRO A 266 8.00 3.59 -24.46
C PRO A 266 8.29 4.00 -23.02
N ASP A 267 8.09 3.05 -22.10
CA ASP A 267 8.49 3.19 -20.70
C ASP A 267 9.89 2.58 -20.45
N ILE A 268 10.30 1.60 -21.28
CA ILE A 268 11.61 0.94 -21.24
C ILE A 268 12.13 0.75 -22.66
N ILE A 269 13.44 0.88 -22.86
CA ILE A 269 14.13 0.43 -24.07
C ILE A 269 15.01 -0.77 -23.74
N LEU A 270 14.76 -1.90 -24.39
CA LEU A 270 15.70 -3.01 -24.48
C LEU A 270 16.54 -2.84 -25.73
N THR A 271 17.85 -2.99 -25.63
CA THR A 271 18.75 -2.81 -26.79
C THR A 271 19.79 -3.91 -26.84
N MET A 272 20.15 -4.35 -28.05
CA MET A 272 21.26 -5.28 -28.28
C MET A 272 22.55 -4.55 -28.70
N VAL A 273 22.52 -3.22 -28.72
CA VAL A 273 23.63 -2.34 -29.09
C VAL A 273 23.78 -1.20 -28.08
N SER A 274 25.00 -0.68 -27.96
CA SER A 274 25.21 0.54 -27.18
C SER A 274 24.53 1.71 -27.87
N LEU A 275 23.74 2.48 -27.11
CA LEU A 275 23.12 3.71 -27.59
C LEU A 275 23.98 4.90 -27.17
N ASN A 276 24.15 5.86 -28.07
CA ASN A 276 24.93 7.08 -27.82
C ASN A 276 24.07 8.26 -27.34
N GLU A 277 22.77 8.03 -27.13
CA GLU A 277 21.77 9.05 -26.81
C GLU A 277 21.16 8.79 -25.42
N GLN A 278 20.96 9.86 -24.64
CA GLN A 278 20.26 9.79 -23.37
C GLN A 278 18.74 9.84 -23.60
N MET A 279 18.06 8.72 -23.36
CA MET A 279 16.65 8.55 -23.74
C MET A 279 15.64 9.07 -22.68
N GLY A 280 16.10 9.50 -21.50
CA GLY A 280 15.23 9.97 -20.40
C GLY A 280 14.37 8.88 -19.73
N ILE A 281 14.46 7.64 -20.21
CA ILE A 281 13.79 6.44 -19.69
C ILE A 281 14.82 5.31 -19.52
N PRO A 282 14.54 4.28 -18.70
CA PRO A 282 15.45 3.15 -18.53
C PRO A 282 15.82 2.47 -19.84
N VAL A 283 17.12 2.34 -20.09
CA VAL A 283 17.70 1.60 -21.21
C VAL A 283 18.46 0.41 -20.65
N TYR A 284 18.08 -0.81 -21.05
CA TYR A 284 18.79 -2.02 -20.67
C TYR A 284 19.42 -2.68 -21.90
N LYS A 285 20.75 -2.83 -21.86
CA LYS A 285 21.50 -3.51 -22.91
C LYS A 285 21.54 -5.01 -22.62
N LEU A 286 21.10 -5.81 -23.59
CA LEU A 286 21.18 -7.27 -23.57
C LEU A 286 22.60 -7.67 -23.99
N ASP A 287 23.41 -8.10 -23.03
CA ASP A 287 24.79 -8.52 -23.24
C ASP A 287 24.89 -10.04 -23.46
N ASN A 288 24.01 -10.84 -22.85
CA ASN A 288 24.04 -12.31 -22.90
C ASN A 288 22.63 -12.91 -23.03
N TYR A 289 22.17 -13.04 -24.27
CA TYR A 289 20.81 -13.50 -24.61
C TYR A 289 20.40 -14.77 -23.86
N LEU A 290 19.16 -14.79 -23.38
CA LEU A 290 18.45 -15.97 -22.84
C LEU A 290 19.00 -16.54 -21.53
N GLN A 291 19.84 -15.82 -20.79
CA GLN A 291 20.22 -16.24 -19.44
C GLN A 291 19.21 -15.77 -18.41
N GLN A 292 18.92 -16.63 -17.42
CA GLN A 292 18.02 -16.34 -16.30
C GLN A 292 18.37 -15.02 -15.59
N LYS A 293 19.66 -14.71 -15.46
CA LYS A 293 20.14 -13.46 -14.84
C LYS A 293 19.72 -12.20 -15.60
N GLU A 294 19.61 -12.25 -16.93
CA GLU A 294 19.09 -11.12 -17.70
C GLU A 294 17.59 -10.96 -17.48
N TYR A 295 16.85 -12.06 -17.46
CA TYR A 295 15.43 -12.07 -17.17
C TYR A 295 15.11 -11.43 -15.82
N GLU A 296 15.80 -11.87 -14.76
CA GLU A 296 15.63 -11.32 -13.40
C GLU A 296 15.88 -9.80 -13.37
N LYS A 297 16.91 -9.31 -14.06
CA LYS A 297 17.20 -7.87 -14.14
C LYS A 297 16.10 -7.11 -14.88
N ILE A 298 15.64 -7.62 -16.02
CA ILE A 298 14.57 -6.98 -16.79
C ILE A 298 13.28 -6.95 -15.96
N GLU A 299 12.94 -8.06 -15.29
CA GLU A 299 11.77 -8.14 -14.42
C GLU A 299 11.84 -7.11 -13.28
N GLN A 300 13.01 -6.90 -12.68
CA GLN A 300 13.22 -5.87 -11.66
C GLN A 300 13.00 -4.45 -12.21
N ILE A 301 13.46 -4.16 -13.44
CA ILE A 301 13.27 -2.86 -14.10
C ILE A 301 11.79 -2.66 -14.46
N VAL A 302 11.12 -3.68 -15.01
CA VAL A 302 9.68 -3.64 -15.30
C VAL A 302 8.87 -3.36 -14.04
N LYS A 303 9.21 -4.01 -12.92
CA LYS A 303 8.59 -3.78 -11.62
C LYS A 303 8.76 -2.34 -11.14
N SER A 304 9.97 -1.76 -11.23
CA SER A 304 10.19 -0.38 -10.78
C SER A 304 9.45 0.66 -11.65
N VAL A 305 9.47 0.48 -12.97
CA VAL A 305 8.77 1.36 -13.92
C VAL A 305 7.26 1.29 -13.73
N ARG A 306 6.71 0.09 -13.49
CA ARG A 306 5.29 -0.10 -13.21
C ARG A 306 4.84 0.67 -11.97
N VAL A 307 5.59 0.55 -10.88
CA VAL A 307 5.33 1.30 -9.65
C VAL A 307 5.31 2.80 -9.95
N LYS A 308 6.34 3.30 -10.65
CA LYS A 308 6.41 4.71 -11.05
C LYS A 308 5.19 5.18 -11.84
N LYS A 309 4.75 4.43 -12.87
CA LYS A 309 3.53 4.78 -13.63
C LYS A 309 2.26 4.74 -12.80
N SER A 310 2.13 3.78 -11.89
CA SER A 310 0.99 3.73 -10.96
C SER A 310 0.92 4.98 -10.09
N TYR A 311 2.06 5.54 -9.67
CA TYR A 311 2.13 6.81 -8.96
C TYR A 311 1.97 8.05 -9.85
N GLU A 312 2.48 8.05 -11.09
CA GLU A 312 2.32 9.17 -12.03
C GLU A 312 0.87 9.35 -12.51
N ASN A 313 0.10 8.26 -12.58
CA ASN A 313 -1.33 8.30 -12.88
C ASN A 313 -2.16 8.95 -11.76
N ILE A 314 -1.59 9.13 -10.58
CA ILE A 314 -2.18 9.93 -9.51
C ILE A 314 -2.03 11.39 -9.96
N MET A 315 -3.13 12.03 -10.34
CA MET A 315 -3.14 13.39 -10.92
C MET A 315 -2.88 14.50 -9.89
N ILE A 316 -1.89 14.30 -9.03
CA ILE A 316 -1.50 15.18 -7.92
C ILE A 316 -1.25 16.61 -8.45
N HIS A 317 -0.65 16.74 -9.64
CA HIS A 317 -0.31 18.02 -10.27
C HIS A 317 -1.51 18.95 -10.52
N ASN A 318 -2.72 18.41 -10.71
CA ASN A 318 -3.92 19.24 -10.94
C ASN A 318 -4.46 19.87 -9.64
N TYR A 319 -4.03 19.36 -8.49
CA TYR A 319 -4.50 19.83 -7.19
C TYR A 319 -3.57 20.87 -6.56
N PHE A 320 -2.34 21.04 -7.06
CA PHE A 320 -1.40 22.04 -6.57
C PHE A 320 -1.37 23.28 -7.46
N THR A 321 -1.21 24.44 -6.84
CA THR A 321 -0.94 25.73 -7.52
C THR A 321 0.28 26.37 -6.91
N GLU A 322 1.09 27.01 -7.74
CA GLU A 322 2.32 27.70 -7.34
C GLU A 322 2.06 28.72 -6.23
N ASP A 323 0.94 29.45 -6.30
CA ASP A 323 0.53 30.46 -5.29
C ASP A 323 0.18 29.87 -3.91
N LEU A 324 -0.02 28.56 -3.83
CA LEU A 324 -0.30 27.83 -2.57
C LEU A 324 0.95 27.14 -2.02
N PHE A 325 2.11 27.36 -2.64
CA PHE A 325 3.39 26.87 -2.16
C PHE A 325 4.05 27.93 -1.30
N CYS A 326 4.23 27.65 -0.01
CA CYS A 326 4.72 28.65 0.93
C CYS A 326 5.82 28.12 1.85
N ILE A 327 6.79 29.00 2.14
CA ILE A 327 7.85 28.80 3.14
C ILE A 327 7.73 29.95 4.15
N PRO A 328 6.95 29.78 5.23
CA PRO A 328 6.74 30.84 6.20
C PRO A 328 8.02 31.12 7.00
N ALA A 329 8.29 32.39 7.29
CA ALA A 329 9.52 32.83 7.93
C ALA A 329 9.64 32.41 9.42
N SER A 330 8.51 32.27 10.12
CA SER A 330 8.45 31.82 11.51
C SER A 330 7.08 31.23 11.85
N LEU A 331 7.02 29.93 12.09
CA LEU A 331 5.89 29.24 12.73
C LEU A 331 6.44 28.42 13.89
N HIS A 332 5.78 28.47 15.04
CA HIS A 332 6.28 27.90 16.29
C HIS A 332 5.44 26.74 16.81
N SER A 333 4.27 26.48 16.22
CA SER A 333 3.38 25.38 16.60
C SER A 333 2.62 24.81 15.40
N LYS A 334 2.15 23.56 15.56
CA LYS A 334 1.18 22.91 14.66
C LYS A 334 -0.05 23.79 14.42
N ASP A 335 -0.60 24.40 15.46
CA ASP A 335 -1.79 25.26 15.37
C ASP A 335 -1.55 26.51 14.55
N GLU A 336 -0.38 27.14 14.69
CA GLU A 336 0.01 28.28 13.88
C GLU A 336 0.12 27.88 12.40
N ALA A 337 0.71 26.72 12.11
CA ALA A 337 0.84 26.21 10.75
C ALA A 337 -0.51 25.92 10.10
N ILE A 338 -1.39 25.17 10.78
CA ILE A 338 -2.74 24.84 10.29
C ILE A 338 -3.55 26.13 10.10
N THR A 339 -3.52 27.04 11.07
CA THR A 339 -4.24 28.31 10.99
C THR A 339 -3.76 29.16 9.82
N TYR A 340 -2.45 29.27 9.62
CA TYR A 340 -1.87 29.99 8.48
C TYR A 340 -2.37 29.46 7.14
N LEU A 341 -2.37 28.14 6.96
CA LEU A 341 -2.80 27.49 5.72
C LEU A 341 -4.29 27.63 5.46
N CYS A 342 -5.12 27.46 6.49
CA CYS A 342 -6.57 27.64 6.37
C CYS A 342 -6.90 29.09 5.96
N ASN A 343 -6.26 30.08 6.59
CA ASN A 343 -6.45 31.48 6.27
C ASN A 343 -5.99 31.81 4.84
N LEU A 344 -4.89 31.19 4.37
CA LEU A 344 -4.41 31.36 3.00
C LEU A 344 -5.44 30.83 1.98
N LEU A 345 -6.03 29.66 2.23
CA LEU A 345 -7.07 29.09 1.37
C LEU A 345 -8.35 29.93 1.36
N GLU A 346 -8.80 30.36 2.53
CA GLU A 346 -10.00 31.17 2.68
C GLU A 346 -9.84 32.54 1.99
N LYS A 347 -8.69 33.20 2.19
CA LYS A 347 -8.37 34.48 1.54
C LYS A 347 -8.37 34.38 0.02
N ASN A 348 -7.92 33.26 -0.54
CA ASN A 348 -7.92 33.00 -1.98
C ASN A 348 -9.26 32.45 -2.51
N GLY A 349 -10.29 32.33 -1.65
CA GLY A 349 -11.62 31.89 -2.05
C GLY A 349 -11.72 30.40 -2.40
N TYR A 350 -10.75 29.58 -1.96
CA TYR A 350 -10.74 28.14 -2.23
C TYR A 350 -11.60 27.31 -1.28
N VAL A 351 -11.85 27.84 -0.07
CA VAL A 351 -12.58 27.15 1.01
C VAL A 351 -13.44 28.14 1.80
N ASP A 352 -14.39 27.62 2.59
CA ASP A 352 -15.22 28.41 3.50
C ASP A 352 -14.64 28.47 4.93
N ALA A 353 -15.28 29.25 5.79
CA ALA A 353 -14.88 29.40 7.19
C ALA A 353 -14.98 28.11 8.03
N ALA A 354 -15.78 27.12 7.58
CA ALA A 354 -15.92 25.83 8.27
C ALA A 354 -14.73 24.89 7.98
N PHE A 355 -13.96 25.17 6.93
CA PHE A 355 -12.81 24.35 6.51
C PHE A 355 -11.80 24.12 7.62
N LYS A 356 -11.43 25.17 8.38
CA LYS A 356 -10.48 25.05 9.49
C LYS A 356 -10.94 24.00 10.51
N LYS A 357 -12.22 23.99 10.85
CA LYS A 357 -12.80 23.01 11.78
C LYS A 357 -12.64 21.59 11.25
N HIS A 358 -12.96 21.37 9.97
CA HIS A 358 -12.83 20.05 9.33
C HIS A 358 -11.38 19.56 9.26
N ILE A 359 -10.40 20.47 9.10
CA ILE A 359 -8.98 20.09 9.20
C ILE A 359 -8.66 19.58 10.61
N TYR A 360 -9.09 20.27 11.67
CA TYR A 360 -8.83 19.81 13.03
C TYR A 360 -9.52 18.49 13.37
N GLU A 361 -10.73 18.25 12.86
CA GLU A 361 -11.42 16.97 12.99
C GLU A 361 -10.60 15.83 12.34
N ARG A 362 -10.04 16.05 11.13
CA ARG A 362 -9.12 15.11 10.45
C ARG A 362 -7.82 14.88 11.23
N GLU A 363 -7.25 15.97 11.73
CA GLU A 363 -5.92 16.02 12.34
C GLU A 363 -5.88 15.39 13.74
N ALA A 364 -7.04 15.31 14.41
CA ALA A 364 -7.20 14.61 15.68
C ALA A 364 -7.09 13.09 15.54
N ILE A 365 -7.40 12.55 14.36
CA ILE A 365 -7.40 11.10 14.09
C ILE A 365 -6.03 10.65 13.59
N ALA A 366 -5.45 11.34 12.62
CA ALA A 366 -4.08 11.10 12.18
C ALA A 366 -3.43 12.40 11.70
N PRO A 367 -2.18 12.70 12.09
CA PRO A 367 -1.48 13.90 11.63
C PRO A 367 -1.32 13.93 10.10
N THR A 368 -1.46 15.11 9.49
CA THR A 368 -1.17 15.35 8.05
C THR A 368 0.25 15.91 7.82
N CYS A 369 1.07 15.88 8.87
CA CYS A 369 2.51 16.13 8.86
C CYS A 369 3.25 14.86 8.46
N PHE A 370 4.13 14.96 7.47
CA PHE A 370 4.87 13.85 6.89
C PHE A 370 6.37 14.13 6.93
N GLY A 371 7.07 13.37 7.78
CA GLY A 371 8.42 13.72 8.19
C GLY A 371 8.48 15.11 8.84
N ALA A 372 9.60 15.47 9.45
CA ALA A 372 9.75 16.81 10.05
C ALA A 372 9.92 17.94 9.00
N ARG A 373 9.36 17.80 7.78
CA ARG A 373 9.70 18.61 6.60
C ARG A 373 8.51 19.11 5.77
N TYR A 374 7.40 18.39 5.70
CA TYR A 374 6.25 18.79 4.90
C TYR A 374 4.93 18.41 5.57
N ALA A 375 3.87 19.16 5.28
CA ALA A 375 2.52 18.87 5.73
C ALA A 375 1.52 19.12 4.60
N ILE A 376 0.54 18.23 4.46
CA ILE A 376 -0.53 18.32 3.45
C ILE A 376 -1.88 18.28 4.16
N PRO A 377 -2.27 19.34 4.90
CA PRO A 377 -3.56 19.38 5.54
C PRO A 377 -4.66 19.44 4.48
N HIS A 378 -5.55 18.46 4.51
CA HIS A 378 -6.71 18.34 3.64
C HIS A 378 -7.89 17.83 4.46
N THR A 379 -9.10 18.14 4.01
CA THR A 379 -10.33 17.67 4.68
C THR A 379 -10.75 16.31 4.12
N THR A 380 -11.46 15.53 4.93
CA THR A 380 -12.12 14.29 4.47
C THR A 380 -13.34 14.54 3.57
N LYS A 381 -13.92 15.75 3.64
CA LYS A 381 -15.05 16.13 2.80
C LYS A 381 -14.56 16.85 1.56
N ARG A 382 -15.23 16.62 0.42
CA ARG A 382 -14.99 17.31 -0.87
C ARG A 382 -15.51 18.76 -0.82
N LEU A 383 -14.96 19.55 0.10
CA LEU A 383 -15.23 21.00 0.21
C LEU A 383 -14.21 21.81 -0.59
N GLN A 384 -13.10 21.19 -0.99
CA GLN A 384 -11.95 21.87 -1.55
C GLN A 384 -11.79 21.58 -3.04
N ARG A 385 -11.53 22.63 -3.83
CA ARG A 385 -11.24 22.53 -5.27
C ARG A 385 -9.74 22.40 -5.59
N ARG A 386 -8.84 22.72 -4.64
CA ARG A 386 -7.36 22.68 -4.76
C ARG A 386 -6.67 22.44 -3.42
N MET A 387 -5.63 21.60 -3.39
CA MET A 387 -4.82 21.30 -2.20
C MET A 387 -3.74 22.36 -1.94
N VAL A 388 -3.29 22.48 -0.69
CA VAL A 388 -2.14 23.31 -0.29
C VAL A 388 -1.02 22.41 0.18
N LEU A 389 0.20 22.67 -0.28
CA LEU A 389 1.40 22.07 0.28
C LEU A 389 2.11 23.10 1.16
N LEU A 390 2.32 22.76 2.42
CA LEU A 390 3.23 23.50 3.27
C LEU A 390 4.59 22.81 3.28
N LEU A 391 5.62 23.54 2.86
CA LEU A 391 7.01 23.12 3.05
C LEU A 391 7.58 23.79 4.29
N LEU A 392 7.81 23.00 5.32
CA LEU A 392 8.52 23.44 6.52
C LEU A 392 10.01 23.13 6.33
N TYR A 393 10.70 24.06 5.67
CA TYR A 393 12.14 23.95 5.50
C TYR A 393 12.87 24.40 6.77
N SER A 394 13.26 23.43 7.60
CA SER A 394 14.15 23.64 8.74
C SER A 394 15.59 23.88 8.23
N ARG A 395 16.09 25.12 8.30
CA ARG A 395 17.54 25.40 8.16
C ARG A 395 18.36 24.93 9.38
N ASN A 396 17.70 24.66 10.51
CA ASN A 396 18.30 24.19 11.76
C ASN A 396 17.41 23.10 12.36
N GLN A 397 17.97 21.91 12.60
CA GLN A 397 17.33 20.66 13.04
C GLN A 397 16.43 20.73 14.32
N SER A 398 16.24 21.91 14.93
CA SER A 398 15.51 22.11 16.18
C SER A 398 14.00 22.38 16.05
N TYR A 399 13.42 22.44 14.85
CA TYR A 399 11.97 22.66 14.67
C TYR A 399 11.11 21.40 14.59
N GLY A 400 11.71 20.21 14.49
CA GLY A 400 10.97 18.93 14.42
C GLY A 400 10.16 18.57 15.67
N MET A 401 10.22 19.38 16.73
CA MET A 401 9.42 19.23 17.96
C MET A 401 8.10 20.00 17.94
N ALA A 402 7.91 21.00 17.08
CA ALA A 402 6.68 21.80 17.05
C ALA A 402 5.48 21.10 16.37
N LEU A 403 5.73 19.94 15.76
CA LEU A 403 4.76 19.11 15.03
C LEU A 403 4.53 17.73 15.66
N ARG A 404 5.19 17.42 16.77
CA ARG A 404 4.91 16.19 17.53
C ARG A 404 3.74 16.36 18.47
#